data_AF-A0A850EQX7-F1
#
_entry.id   AF-A0A850EQX7-F1
#
_cell.length_a   1.000
_cell.length_b   1.000
_cell.length_c   1.000
_cell.angle_alpha   90.00
_cell.angle_beta   90.00
_cell.angle_gamma   90.00
#
_symmetry.space_group_name_H-M   'P 1'
#
loop_
_entity.id
_entity.type
_entity.pdbx_description
1 polymer ?
#
loop_
_entity_poly.entity_id
_entity_poly.type
_entity_poly.pdbx_seq_one_letter_code
_entity_poly.pdbx_strand_id
1 'polypeptide(L)'
;MLLLFLQLSISSTAFSYCNVVMFSRGSANSMLFALQNHLQAAKPYIMMWKNTAYGGFEMSVPDKEIVVNKLNQKYGCSLSTISRKQIMYQGESGEKRIVVCTPYSKIHTIGKGWFDLKITQVELLDDADISLLVVRLEDGRFYYVDFKELRKMITLENQIVNSREGKHWKFYIWGNIIQVRGCSDKFLSVSEILIS
;
A
#
# COMPACT_ATOMS: atom_id res chain seq x y z
N MET A 1 -60.57 -39.64 18.21
CA MET A 1 -60.03 -38.83 19.31
C MET A 1 -59.50 -37.54 18.69
N LEU A 2 -60.22 -36.41 18.91
CA LEU A 2 -60.02 -35.01 18.46
C LEU A 2 -59.57 -34.77 16.99
N LEU A 3 -60.36 -34.29 16.00
CA LEU A 3 -61.29 -33.14 15.81
C LEU A 3 -60.64 -31.73 15.72
N LEU A 4 -61.09 -30.98 14.68
CA LEU A 4 -60.85 -29.58 14.22
C LEU A 4 -59.60 -29.34 13.35
N PHE A 5 -59.62 -29.03 12.04
CA PHE A 5 -60.45 -28.19 11.14
C PHE A 5 -60.55 -26.70 11.56
N LEU A 6 -59.89 -25.78 10.83
CA LEU A 6 -60.44 -24.98 9.70
C LEU A 6 -59.73 -23.59 9.57
N GLN A 7 -59.16 -23.35 8.38
CA GLN A 7 -59.20 -22.15 7.51
C GLN A 7 -59.41 -20.68 8.00
N LEU A 8 -58.77 -19.77 7.24
CA LEU A 8 -59.23 -18.46 6.71
C LEU A 8 -58.70 -17.11 7.32
N SER A 9 -57.80 -16.47 6.56
CA SER A 9 -57.92 -15.16 5.85
C SER A 9 -58.00 -13.76 6.55
N ILE A 10 -57.13 -12.85 6.03
CA ILE A 10 -57.28 -11.40 5.68
C ILE A 10 -56.99 -10.27 6.72
N SER A 11 -56.41 -9.18 6.16
CA SER A 11 -56.41 -7.73 6.55
C SER A 11 -55.23 -7.19 7.39
N SER A 12 -54.40 -6.25 6.90
CA SER A 12 -54.59 -4.79 6.64
C SER A 12 -54.13 -3.92 7.82
N THR A 13 -53.10 -3.07 7.62
CA THR A 13 -53.10 -1.65 8.04
C THR A 13 -51.90 -0.89 7.48
N ALA A 14 -52.18 0.29 6.94
CA ALA A 14 -51.25 1.31 6.47
C ALA A 14 -50.79 2.23 7.62
N PHE A 15 -49.63 2.89 7.44
CA PHE A 15 -49.34 4.17 8.09
C PHE A 15 -48.73 5.14 7.07
N SER A 16 -49.35 6.31 7.02
CA SER A 16 -49.09 7.48 6.20
C SER A 16 -48.05 8.38 6.88
N TYR A 17 -47.21 9.07 6.09
CA TYR A 17 -47.00 10.51 6.24
C TYR A 17 -46.60 11.12 4.88
N CYS A 18 -47.49 11.99 4.39
CA CYS A 18 -47.27 12.92 3.28
C CYS A 18 -46.27 14.02 3.68
N ASN A 19 -45.44 14.45 2.73
CA ASN A 19 -45.09 15.86 2.58
C ASN A 19 -45.23 16.25 1.11
N VAL A 20 -46.26 17.05 0.87
CA VAL A 20 -46.52 17.79 -0.36
C VAL A 20 -45.79 19.12 -0.23
N VAL A 21 -44.96 19.47 -1.21
CA VAL A 21 -44.57 20.88 -1.44
C VAL A 21 -45.03 21.25 -2.85
N MET A 22 -45.92 22.23 -2.90
CA MET A 22 -46.57 22.75 -4.09
C MET A 22 -45.59 23.46 -5.03
N PHE A 23 -45.78 23.25 -6.34
CA PHE A 23 -45.22 24.09 -7.39
C PHE A 23 -45.97 25.44 -7.44
N SER A 24 -45.24 26.55 -7.49
CA SER A 24 -45.76 27.81 -8.03
C SER A 24 -44.90 28.25 -9.22
N ARG A 25 -45.57 28.80 -10.23
CA ARG A 25 -45.04 29.14 -11.55
C ARG A 25 -44.00 30.26 -11.48
N GLY A 26 -42.84 30.07 -12.10
CA GLY A 26 -41.88 31.14 -12.36
C GLY A 26 -40.68 30.72 -13.21
N SER A 27 -40.64 31.21 -14.46
CA SER A 27 -39.47 31.40 -15.35
C SER A 27 -38.69 30.17 -15.84
N ALA A 28 -38.68 30.00 -17.17
CA ALA A 28 -37.98 28.96 -17.94
C ALA A 28 -36.43 29.04 -17.92
N ASN A 29 -35.83 29.89 -17.09
CA ASN A 29 -34.38 30.06 -16.98
C ASN A 29 -33.73 29.26 -15.83
N SER A 30 -34.50 28.53 -15.02
CA SER A 30 -33.96 27.69 -13.94
C SER A 30 -33.69 26.23 -14.35
N MET A 31 -34.18 25.78 -15.51
CA MET A 31 -33.95 24.43 -16.03
C MET A 31 -32.59 24.26 -16.74
N LEU A 32 -31.91 25.36 -17.09
CA LEU A 32 -30.59 25.32 -17.73
C LEU A 32 -29.43 25.14 -16.74
N PHE A 33 -29.64 25.46 -15.45
CA PHE A 33 -28.61 25.32 -14.41
C PHE A 33 -28.58 23.93 -13.74
N ALA A 34 -29.64 23.13 -13.88
CA ALA A 34 -29.68 21.76 -13.34
C ALA A 34 -29.16 20.70 -14.34
N LEU A 35 -28.93 21.07 -15.60
CA LEU A 35 -28.47 20.17 -16.67
C LEU A 35 -26.96 20.24 -16.95
N GLN A 36 -26.22 21.13 -16.28
CA GLN A 36 -24.75 21.24 -16.41
C GLN A 36 -23.95 20.45 -15.36
N ASN A 37 -24.59 19.80 -14.38
CA ASN A 37 -23.90 18.97 -13.38
C ASN A 37 -24.00 17.46 -13.63
N HIS A 38 -24.54 17.02 -14.77
CA HIS A 38 -24.71 15.59 -15.08
C HIS A 38 -23.71 15.01 -16.10
N LEU A 39 -22.63 15.72 -16.44
CA LEU A 39 -21.62 15.23 -17.42
C LEU A 39 -20.16 15.32 -16.95
N GLN A 40 -19.89 15.25 -15.65
CA GLN A 40 -18.55 14.96 -15.15
C GLN A 40 -18.58 13.99 -13.97
N ALA A 41 -18.62 12.68 -14.26
CA ALA A 41 -17.99 11.62 -13.45
C ALA A 41 -18.36 10.23 -14.01
N ALA A 42 -18.00 9.93 -15.26
CA ALA A 42 -17.93 8.55 -15.72
C ALA A 42 -16.46 8.11 -15.73
N LYS A 43 -15.91 7.80 -14.56
CA LYS A 43 -14.70 6.97 -14.45
C LYS A 43 -15.18 5.51 -14.30
N PRO A 44 -14.73 4.58 -15.15
CA PRO A 44 -15.13 3.18 -15.00
C PRO A 44 -14.54 2.63 -13.70
N TYR A 45 -15.42 2.31 -12.75
CA TYR A 45 -15.08 1.51 -11.58
C TYR A 45 -14.72 0.10 -12.06
N ILE A 46 -13.44 -0.24 -11.99
CA ILE A 46 -12.98 -1.63 -12.09
C ILE A 46 -13.48 -2.33 -10.81
N MET A 47 -14.49 -3.20 -10.95
CA MET A 47 -14.92 -4.09 -9.87
C MET A 47 -13.80 -5.09 -9.55
N MET A 48 -13.12 -4.89 -8.42
CA MET A 48 -12.27 -5.91 -7.81
C MET A 48 -13.16 -7.00 -7.19
N TRP A 49 -13.01 -8.21 -7.71
CA TRP A 49 -13.59 -9.43 -7.14
C TRP A 49 -12.99 -9.69 -5.75
N LYS A 50 -13.81 -9.59 -4.70
CA LYS A 50 -13.42 -9.95 -3.32
C LYS A 50 -13.59 -11.45 -3.09
N ASN A 51 -12.48 -12.13 -2.83
CA ASN A 51 -12.47 -13.39 -2.08
C ASN A 51 -11.88 -13.12 -0.69
N THR A 52 -12.73 -12.88 0.30
CA THR A 52 -12.29 -12.70 1.69
C THR A 52 -12.91 -13.76 2.59
N ALA A 53 -12.10 -14.74 2.98
CA ALA A 53 -12.38 -15.61 4.13
C ALA A 53 -12.03 -14.94 5.48
N TYR A 54 -11.46 -13.74 5.48
CA TYR A 54 -11.19 -12.95 6.69
C TYR A 54 -11.46 -11.47 6.38
N GLY A 55 -12.32 -10.84 7.16
CA GLY A 55 -12.73 -9.44 7.02
C GLY A 55 -11.63 -8.45 7.41
N GLY A 56 -10.53 -8.43 6.65
CA GLY A 56 -9.53 -7.37 6.69
C GLY A 56 -9.88 -6.29 5.67
N PHE A 57 -9.72 -5.02 6.04
CA PHE A 57 -9.62 -3.95 5.05
C PHE A 57 -8.56 -4.35 4.01
N GLU A 58 -8.94 -4.41 2.73
CA GLU A 58 -8.00 -4.66 1.65
C GLU A 58 -7.11 -3.44 1.51
N MET A 59 -6.04 -3.40 2.31
CA MET A 59 -5.05 -2.36 2.26
C MET A 59 -4.19 -2.61 1.02
N SER A 60 -4.13 -1.65 0.10
CA SER A 60 -3.25 -1.74 -1.05
C SER A 60 -1.79 -1.47 -0.64
N VAL A 61 -0.85 -2.03 -1.41
CA VAL A 61 0.58 -1.70 -1.30
C VAL A 61 0.77 -0.18 -1.26
N PRO A 62 1.58 0.36 -0.33
CA PRO A 62 1.97 1.76 -0.33
C PRO A 62 2.49 2.21 -1.70
N ASP A 63 1.93 3.28 -2.25
CA ASP A 63 2.48 3.86 -3.48
C ASP A 63 3.91 4.37 -3.21
N LYS A 64 4.81 4.10 -4.15
CA LYS A 64 6.20 4.57 -4.10
C LYS A 64 6.28 6.09 -4.01
N GLU A 65 5.38 6.81 -4.67
CA GLU A 65 5.35 8.28 -4.69
C GLU A 65 4.96 8.85 -3.32
N ILE A 66 4.00 8.22 -2.64
CA ILE A 66 3.61 8.63 -1.28
C ILE A 66 4.79 8.45 -0.31
N VAL A 67 5.48 7.30 -0.41
CA VAL A 67 6.67 7.02 0.41
C VAL A 67 7.79 8.03 0.13
N VAL A 68 8.06 8.32 -1.14
CA VAL A 68 9.08 9.29 -1.56
C VAL A 68 8.73 10.70 -1.10
N ASN A 69 7.46 11.12 -1.20
CA ASN A 69 7.01 12.44 -0.74
C ASN A 69 7.17 12.62 0.77
N LYS A 70 6.88 11.58 1.57
CA LYS A 70 7.15 11.59 3.01
C LYS A 70 8.65 11.76 3.30
N LEU A 71 9.51 11.10 2.53
CA LEU A 71 10.96 11.20 2.69
C LEU A 71 11.50 12.57 2.28
N ASN A 72 10.99 13.15 1.18
CA ASN A 72 11.31 14.51 0.76
C ASN A 72 11.03 15.52 1.89
N GLN A 73 9.87 15.40 2.53
CA GLN A 73 9.51 16.25 3.68
C GLN A 73 10.42 16.00 4.89
N LYS A 74 10.67 14.74 5.24
CA LYS A 74 11.48 14.36 6.41
C LYS A 74 12.93 14.83 6.32
N TYR A 75 13.53 14.76 5.13
CA TYR A 75 14.93 15.10 4.89
C TYR A 75 15.11 16.48 4.25
N GLY A 76 14.03 17.22 3.98
CA GLY A 76 14.10 18.52 3.33
C GLY A 76 14.78 18.46 1.96
N CYS A 77 14.55 17.41 1.18
CA CYS A 77 15.23 17.14 -0.09
C CYS A 77 14.26 16.85 -1.24
N SER A 78 14.80 16.79 -2.46
CA SER A 78 14.08 16.34 -3.66
C SER A 78 14.69 15.04 -4.17
N LEU A 79 14.00 13.93 -3.92
CA LEU A 79 14.37 12.61 -4.41
C LEU A 79 13.89 12.41 -5.85
N SER A 80 14.79 11.93 -6.70
CA SER A 80 14.51 11.57 -8.09
C SER A 80 14.91 10.13 -8.37
N THR A 81 14.22 9.47 -9.31
CA THR A 81 14.53 8.08 -9.67
C THR A 81 15.91 7.98 -10.33
N ILE A 82 16.73 7.02 -9.90
CA ILE A 82 17.99 6.72 -10.58
C ILE A 82 17.68 6.10 -11.94
N SER A 83 18.34 6.61 -12.99
CA SER A 83 18.10 6.17 -14.37
C SER A 83 18.09 4.64 -14.51
N ARG A 84 17.04 4.12 -15.15
CA ARG A 84 16.77 2.69 -15.36
C ARG A 84 16.58 1.84 -14.08
N LYS A 85 16.41 2.46 -12.90
CA LYS A 85 16.19 1.77 -11.62
C LYS A 85 14.90 2.25 -10.93
N GLN A 86 13.77 1.62 -11.29
CA GLN A 86 12.42 2.06 -10.91
C GLN A 86 12.10 2.14 -9.40
N ILE A 87 12.90 1.46 -8.56
CA ILE A 87 12.71 1.43 -7.10
C ILE A 87 13.85 2.13 -6.33
N MET A 88 14.80 2.74 -7.05
CA MET A 88 15.94 3.45 -6.46
C MET A 88 15.79 4.94 -6.70
N TYR A 89 16.01 5.73 -5.65
CA TYR A 89 15.93 7.18 -5.70
C TYR A 89 17.20 7.78 -5.11
N GLN A 90 17.55 8.97 -5.58
CA GLN A 90 18.66 9.75 -5.04
C GLN A 90 18.29 11.21 -4.93
N GLY A 91 18.95 11.90 -4.00
CA GLY A 91 18.85 13.34 -3.81
C GLY A 91 19.95 13.84 -2.89
N GLU A 92 19.90 15.12 -2.55
CA GLU A 92 20.85 15.78 -1.67
C GLU A 92 20.10 16.48 -0.53
N SER A 93 20.64 16.37 0.68
CA SER A 93 20.15 17.06 1.88
C SER A 93 21.31 17.80 2.50
N GLY A 94 21.42 19.10 2.21
CA GLY A 94 22.66 19.83 2.44
C GLY A 94 23.77 19.26 1.56
N GLU A 95 24.94 18.96 2.13
CA GLU A 95 26.09 18.38 1.40
C GLU A 95 26.08 16.83 1.40
N LYS A 96 25.04 16.20 1.93
CA LYS A 96 24.95 14.74 2.05
C LYS A 96 24.13 14.13 0.92
N ARG A 97 24.70 13.14 0.25
CA ARG A 97 24.01 12.32 -0.74
C ARG A 97 23.08 11.33 -0.05
N ILE A 98 21.80 11.37 -0.40
CA ILE A 98 20.79 10.43 0.05
C ILE A 98 20.50 9.43 -1.06
N VAL A 99 20.47 8.14 -0.74
CA VAL A 99 19.98 7.08 -1.63
C VAL A 99 18.90 6.27 -0.91
N VAL A 100 17.80 6.03 -1.61
CA VAL A 100 16.63 5.30 -1.10
C VAL A 100 16.30 4.13 -2.01
N CYS A 101 16.13 2.95 -1.45
CA CYS A 101 15.61 1.76 -2.14
C CYS A 101 14.22 1.41 -1.59
N THR A 102 13.25 1.18 -2.47
CA THR A 102 11.83 0.98 -2.10
C THR A 102 11.28 -0.40 -2.53
N PRO A 103 11.91 -1.52 -2.14
CA PRO A 103 11.50 -2.83 -2.60
C PRO A 103 10.07 -3.14 -2.16
N TYR A 104 9.37 -3.89 -3.00
CA TYR A 104 8.02 -4.38 -2.74
C TYR A 104 8.05 -5.87 -2.41
N SER A 105 7.19 -6.27 -1.48
CA SER A 105 6.99 -7.66 -1.12
C SER A 105 5.52 -8.04 -0.98
N LYS A 106 5.17 -9.20 -1.53
CA LYS A 106 3.90 -9.88 -1.24
C LYS A 106 3.96 -10.58 0.11
N ILE A 107 2.84 -10.62 0.80
CA ILE A 107 2.73 -11.38 2.05
C ILE A 107 2.23 -12.77 1.71
N HIS A 108 3.04 -13.78 2.04
CA HIS A 108 2.68 -15.18 1.83
C HIS A 108 1.81 -15.69 2.98
N THR A 109 1.14 -16.82 2.78
CA THR A 109 0.12 -17.41 3.67
C THR A 109 0.49 -17.52 5.15
N ILE A 110 1.77 -17.57 5.48
CA ILE A 110 2.29 -17.63 6.85
C ILE A 110 2.61 -16.26 7.46
N GLY A 111 2.10 -15.17 6.87
CA GLY A 111 2.37 -13.80 7.31
C GLY A 111 3.81 -13.34 7.09
N LYS A 112 4.55 -14.04 6.22
CA LYS A 112 5.95 -13.72 5.92
C LYS A 112 6.04 -12.99 4.59
N GLY A 113 6.68 -11.83 4.61
CA GLY A 113 7.15 -11.13 3.42
C GLY A 113 8.58 -11.55 3.08
N TRP A 114 8.98 -11.31 1.85
CA TRP A 114 10.37 -11.41 1.42
C TRP A 114 10.77 -10.37 0.36
N PHE A 115 12.01 -9.96 0.32
CA PHE A 115 12.50 -9.11 -0.77
C PHE A 115 13.96 -9.45 -1.05
N ASP A 116 14.40 -9.10 -2.26
CA ASP A 116 15.77 -9.34 -2.69
C ASP A 116 16.47 -8.00 -2.95
N LEU A 117 17.76 -7.92 -2.61
CA LEU A 117 18.64 -6.83 -3.01
C LEU A 117 19.75 -7.38 -3.89
N LYS A 118 19.85 -6.85 -5.11
CA LYS A 118 20.95 -7.14 -6.04
C LYS A 118 22.21 -6.38 -5.63
N ILE A 119 23.37 -6.89 -6.06
CA ILE A 119 24.66 -6.24 -5.81
C ILE A 119 24.68 -4.76 -6.20
N THR A 120 24.17 -4.42 -7.39
CA THR A 120 24.13 -3.02 -7.85
C THR A 120 23.22 -2.11 -7.03
N GLN A 121 22.30 -2.65 -6.23
CA GLN A 121 21.47 -1.85 -5.32
C GLN A 121 22.18 -1.65 -4.00
N VAL A 122 22.86 -2.70 -3.50
CA VAL A 122 23.70 -2.64 -2.30
C VAL A 122 24.84 -1.64 -2.49
N GLU A 123 25.55 -1.69 -3.62
CA GLU A 123 26.64 -0.76 -3.93
C GLU A 123 26.17 0.71 -3.90
N LEU A 124 25.04 1.02 -4.54
CA LEU A 124 24.48 2.37 -4.51
C LEU A 124 24.11 2.86 -3.11
N LEU A 125 23.66 1.94 -2.24
CA LEU A 125 23.32 2.24 -0.87
C LEU A 125 24.57 2.34 0.02
N ASP A 126 25.63 1.60 -0.29
CA ASP A 126 26.93 1.65 0.40
C ASP A 126 27.67 2.95 0.10
N ASP A 127 27.55 3.48 -1.13
CA ASP A 127 28.21 4.73 -1.56
C ASP A 127 27.52 6.02 -1.08
N ALA A 128 26.34 5.93 -0.46
CA ALA A 128 25.58 7.09 0.01
C ALA A 128 25.94 7.48 1.45
N ASP A 129 25.91 8.78 1.76
CA ASP A 129 26.05 9.29 3.13
C ASP A 129 24.85 8.91 3.99
N ILE A 130 23.66 9.04 3.42
CA ILE A 130 22.39 8.65 4.03
C ILE A 130 21.78 7.57 3.17
N SER A 131 21.57 6.39 3.74
CA SER A 131 21.16 5.20 3.01
C SER A 131 19.92 4.58 3.63
N LEU A 132 18.81 4.61 2.90
CA LEU A 132 17.50 4.21 3.40
C LEU A 132 16.94 3.06 2.58
N LEU A 133 16.52 2.02 3.29
CA LEU A 133 15.74 0.94 2.72
C LEU A 133 14.31 1.06 3.24
N VAL A 134 13.35 1.22 2.32
CA VAL A 134 11.94 1.39 2.66
C VAL A 134 11.16 0.23 2.07
N VAL A 135 10.97 -0.82 2.86
CA VAL A 135 10.29 -2.03 2.36
C VAL A 135 8.79 -1.82 2.40
N ARG A 136 8.12 -2.02 1.28
CA ARG A 136 6.66 -1.88 1.14
C ARG A 136 6.02 -3.26 1.08
N LEU A 137 5.08 -3.53 1.98
CA LEU A 137 4.34 -4.79 2.02
C LEU A 137 2.96 -4.65 1.40
N GLU A 138 2.40 -5.80 1.00
CA GLU A 138 1.08 -5.91 0.41
C GLU A 138 -0.07 -5.50 1.31
N ASP A 139 0.08 -5.61 2.63
CA ASP A 139 -0.96 -5.23 3.59
C ASP A 139 -0.92 -3.74 4.00
N GLY A 140 -0.32 -2.87 3.19
CA GLY A 140 -0.26 -1.44 3.47
C GLY A 140 0.84 -1.02 4.45
N ARG A 141 1.59 -1.96 5.04
CA ARG A 141 2.73 -1.64 5.91
C ARG A 141 3.97 -1.25 5.11
N PHE A 142 4.76 -0.36 5.69
CA PHE A 142 6.12 -0.10 5.21
C PHE A 142 7.10 0.03 6.38
N TYR A 143 8.35 -0.29 6.11
CA TYR A 143 9.41 -0.37 7.11
C TYR A 143 10.51 0.60 6.71
N TYR A 144 10.82 1.56 7.59
CA TYR A 144 12.02 2.37 7.44
C TYR A 144 13.20 1.64 8.08
N VAL A 145 14.21 1.38 7.27
CA VAL A 145 15.42 0.70 7.70
C VAL A 145 16.61 1.57 7.37
N ASP A 146 17.41 1.88 8.40
CA ASP A 146 18.76 2.39 8.19
C ASP A 146 19.57 1.27 7.52
N PHE A 147 19.90 1.48 6.26
CA PHE A 147 20.58 0.45 5.50
C PHE A 147 22.00 0.21 6.03
N LYS A 148 22.68 1.22 6.58
CA LYS A 148 24.05 1.06 7.10
C LYS A 148 24.08 0.10 8.29
N GLU A 149 23.02 0.10 9.11
CA GLU A 149 22.88 -0.85 10.21
C GLU A 149 22.52 -2.25 9.71
N LEU A 150 21.56 -2.38 8.79
CA LEU A 150 21.22 -3.67 8.17
C LEU A 150 22.40 -4.27 7.40
N ARG A 151 23.23 -3.42 6.77
CA ARG A 151 24.38 -3.79 5.95
C ARG A 151 25.39 -4.64 6.69
N LYS A 152 25.50 -4.49 8.01
CA LYS A 152 26.39 -5.29 8.89
C LYS A 152 26.05 -6.78 8.86
N MET A 153 24.80 -7.13 8.55
CA MET A 153 24.32 -8.52 8.45
C MET A 153 24.43 -9.09 7.03
N ILE A 154 24.73 -8.27 6.03
CA ILE A 154 24.85 -8.66 4.63
C ILE A 154 26.31 -9.05 4.36
N THR A 155 26.59 -10.32 4.08
CA THR A 155 27.95 -10.83 3.87
C THR A 155 28.03 -11.62 2.57
N LEU A 156 29.24 -11.87 2.07
CA LEU A 156 29.40 -12.73 0.89
C LEU A 156 28.98 -14.19 1.16
N GLU A 157 29.06 -14.64 2.41
CA GLU A 157 28.66 -15.99 2.82
C GLU A 157 27.16 -16.24 2.67
N ASN A 158 26.35 -15.20 2.85
CA ASN A 158 24.90 -15.27 2.70
C ASN A 158 24.40 -14.75 1.33
N GLN A 159 25.32 -14.52 0.39
CA GLN A 159 24.98 -14.16 -1.00
C GLN A 159 24.45 -15.38 -1.76
N ILE A 160 23.36 -15.18 -2.49
CA ILE A 160 22.79 -16.16 -3.40
C ILE A 160 23.25 -15.82 -4.83
N VAL A 161 23.64 -16.85 -5.57
CA VAL A 161 23.97 -16.75 -6.99
C VAL A 161 23.09 -17.73 -7.76
N ASN A 162 22.28 -17.23 -8.68
CA ASN A 162 21.54 -18.08 -9.60
C ASN A 162 21.50 -17.45 -11.01
N SER A 163 21.17 -18.26 -12.02
CA SER A 163 21.16 -17.83 -13.43
C SER A 163 20.06 -16.83 -13.78
N ARG A 164 19.00 -16.74 -12.97
CA ARG A 164 17.80 -15.92 -13.26
C ARG A 164 17.91 -14.50 -12.70
N GLU A 165 18.31 -14.39 -11.44
CA GLU A 165 18.34 -13.15 -10.66
C GLU A 165 19.77 -12.58 -10.53
N GLY A 166 20.78 -13.42 -10.79
CA GLY A 166 22.18 -13.09 -10.60
C GLY A 166 22.60 -13.12 -9.13
N LYS A 167 23.58 -12.30 -8.77
CA LYS A 167 24.08 -12.16 -7.39
C LYS A 167 23.15 -11.24 -6.58
N HIS A 168 22.58 -11.78 -5.51
CA HIS A 168 21.65 -11.04 -4.66
C HIS A 168 21.62 -11.60 -3.24
N TRP A 169 21.03 -10.83 -2.34
CA TRP A 169 20.69 -11.25 -0.98
C TRP A 169 19.19 -11.29 -0.81
N LYS A 170 18.73 -12.28 -0.05
CA LYS A 170 17.31 -12.50 0.23
C LYS A 170 17.01 -12.18 1.68
N PHE A 171 15.97 -11.40 1.88
CA PHE A 171 15.54 -10.94 3.18
C PHE A 171 14.14 -11.46 3.45
N TYR A 172 13.92 -11.91 4.68
CA TYR A 172 12.63 -12.31 5.17
C TYR A 172 12.11 -11.28 6.17
N ILE A 173 10.81 -11.05 6.13
CA ILE A 173 10.12 -10.12 7.04
C ILE A 173 9.02 -10.88 7.76
N TRP A 174 9.01 -10.79 9.08
CA TRP A 174 7.92 -11.28 9.93
C TRP A 174 7.67 -10.32 11.09
N GLY A 175 6.46 -9.77 11.17
CA GLY A 175 6.14 -8.77 12.19
C GLY A 175 7.06 -7.56 12.09
N ASN A 176 7.88 -7.33 13.12
CA ASN A 176 8.86 -6.25 13.20
C ASN A 176 10.30 -6.70 12.93
N ILE A 177 10.52 -7.93 12.48
CA ILE A 177 11.85 -8.49 12.30
C ILE A 177 12.17 -8.66 10.81
N ILE A 178 13.38 -8.26 10.44
CA ILE A 178 14.00 -8.52 9.15
C ILE A 178 15.20 -9.45 9.38
N GLN A 179 15.36 -10.47 8.54
CA GLN A 179 16.50 -11.38 8.60
C GLN A 179 17.04 -11.67 7.20
N VAL A 180 18.36 -11.67 7.08
CA VAL A 180 19.06 -12.13 5.87
C VAL A 180 19.05 -13.66 5.85
N ARG A 181 18.69 -14.27 4.72
CA ARG A 181 18.71 -15.73 4.55
C ARG A 181 20.12 -16.25 4.87
N GLY A 182 20.23 -17.23 5.78
CA GLY A 182 21.51 -17.81 6.16
C GLY A 182 22.26 -17.02 7.24
N CYS A 183 21.68 -15.95 7.77
CA CYS A 183 22.14 -15.24 8.95
C CYS A 183 21.20 -15.53 10.12
N SER A 184 21.74 -15.87 11.29
CA SER A 184 20.96 -16.09 12.52
C SER A 184 20.45 -14.80 13.15
N ASP A 185 21.13 -13.69 12.87
CA ASP A 185 20.84 -12.41 13.49
C ASP A 185 19.51 -11.86 12.99
N LYS A 186 18.90 -11.03 13.83
CA LYS A 186 17.58 -10.44 13.61
C LYS A 186 17.70 -8.94 13.67
N PHE A 187 17.29 -8.27 12.61
CA PHE A 187 17.20 -6.82 12.56
C PHE A 187 15.80 -6.41 13.02
N LEU A 188 15.72 -5.64 14.12
CA LEU A 188 14.46 -5.07 14.58
C LEU A 188 14.17 -3.81 13.78
N SER A 189 12.97 -3.75 13.21
CA SER A 189 12.50 -2.67 12.36
C SER A 189 11.16 -2.14 12.86
N VAL A 190 10.96 -0.83 12.76
CA VAL A 190 9.69 -0.19 13.09
C VAL A 190 8.85 -0.12 11.82
N SER A 191 7.66 -0.72 11.86
CA SER A 191 6.69 -0.60 10.77
C SER A 191 5.77 0.59 10.98
N GLU A 192 5.46 1.28 9.91
CA GLU A 192 4.39 2.26 9.85
C GLU A 192 3.26 1.75 8.93
N ILE A 193 2.04 2.16 9.23
CA ILE A 193 0.86 1.91 8.39
C ILE A 193 0.49 3.21 7.70
N LEU A 194 0.24 3.15 6.39
CA LEU A 194 -0.36 4.26 5.67
C LEU A 194 -1.85 4.29 6.00
N ILE A 195 -2.23 5.19 6.91
CA ILE A 195 -3.62 5.56 7.11
C ILE A 195 -3.96 6.51 5.96
N SER A 196 -4.75 6.01 5.00
CA SER A 196 -5.34 6.81 3.92
C SER A 196 -6.50 7.65 4.43
#